data_AF-A0A7W3XRZ2-F1
#
_entry.id   AF-A0A7W3XRZ2-F1
#
_cell.length_a   1.000
_cell.length_b   1.000
_cell.length_c   1.000
_cell.angle_alpha   90.00
_cell.angle_beta   90.00
_cell.angle_gamma   90.00
#
_symmetry.space_group_name_H-M   'P 1'
#
loop_
_entity.id
_entity.type
_entity.pdbx_description
1 polymer ?
#
loop_
_entity_poly.entity_id
_entity_poly.type
_entity_poly.pdbx_seq_one_letter_code
_entity_poly.pdbx_strand_id
1 'polypeptide(L)'
;MDSTKIKDVLRNEEIEILISSPYERSILTIKDLAIGLNIEIVLEEDLRERQLVGEGSVITRKDFFLIRKENYMKTGIIRFQAESQVKMHKRGQ
;
A
#
# COMPACT_ATOMS: atom_id res chain seq x y z
N MET A 1 10.47 -12.74 -6.16
CA MET A 1 10.97 -12.93 -4.78
C MET A 1 9.77 -13.28 -3.93
N ASP A 2 9.85 -14.31 -3.09
CA ASP A 2 8.72 -14.90 -2.35
C ASP A 2 8.57 -14.21 -0.98
N SER A 3 7.33 -13.94 -0.56
CA SER A 3 6.98 -13.40 0.76
C SER A 3 7.61 -14.17 1.93
N THR A 4 7.74 -15.49 1.80
CA THR A 4 8.33 -16.36 2.82
C THR A 4 9.79 -16.02 3.07
N LYS A 5 10.54 -15.75 1.99
CA LYS A 5 11.97 -15.41 2.09
C LYS A 5 12.19 -14.03 2.69
N ILE A 6 11.30 -13.09 2.41
CA ILE A 6 11.38 -11.72 2.95
C ILE A 6 11.15 -11.73 4.46
N LYS A 7 10.18 -12.51 4.96
CA LYS A 7 9.94 -12.67 6.39
C LYS A 7 11.19 -13.10 7.16
N ASP A 8 11.93 -14.08 6.65
CA ASP A 8 13.10 -14.60 7.35
C ASP A 8 14.26 -13.60 7.40
N VAL A 9 14.40 -12.74 6.38
CA VAL A 9 15.36 -11.64 6.41
C VAL A 9 14.96 -10.58 7.44
N LEU A 10 13.68 -10.23 7.46
CA LEU A 10 13.15 -9.15 8.31
C LEU A 10 13.01 -9.52 9.80
N ARG A 11 13.11 -10.80 10.15
CA ARG A 11 12.99 -11.26 11.54
C ARG A 11 14.06 -10.70 12.49
N ASN A 12 15.23 -10.35 11.98
CA ASN A 12 16.34 -9.83 12.77
C ASN A 12 16.45 -8.30 12.71
N GLU A 13 15.52 -7.64 12.02
CA GLU A 13 15.45 -6.18 11.93
C GLU A 13 14.57 -5.64 13.08
N GLU A 14 14.91 -4.46 13.59
CA GLU A 14 14.13 -3.77 14.63
C GLU A 14 12.88 -3.11 14.00
N ILE A 15 11.91 -3.93 13.59
CA ILE A 15 10.65 -3.46 13.04
C ILE A 15 9.71 -3.10 14.20
N GLU A 16 9.36 -1.83 14.31
CA GLU A 16 8.45 -1.32 15.34
C GLU A 16 6.99 -1.27 14.87
N ILE A 17 6.74 -1.14 13.57
CA ILE A 17 5.41 -0.94 13.00
C ILE A 17 5.26 -1.73 11.70
N LEU A 18 4.09 -2.36 11.52
CA LEU A 18 3.66 -2.98 10.27
C LEU A 18 2.45 -2.24 9.70
N ILE A 19 2.55 -1.80 8.45
CA ILE A 19 1.48 -1.07 7.75
C ILE A 19 1.12 -1.82 6.46
N SER A 20 -0.18 -2.00 6.18
CA SER A 20 -0.67 -2.65 4.98
C SER A 20 -1.80 -1.86 4.34
N SER A 21 -1.97 -2.01 3.03
CA SER A 21 -3.24 -1.65 2.41
C SER A 21 -4.35 -2.58 2.92
N PRO A 22 -5.61 -2.12 2.95
CA PRO A 22 -6.76 -2.86 3.51
C PRO A 22 -7.16 -4.08 2.67
N TYR A 23 -6.47 -4.36 1.57
CA TYR A 23 -6.75 -5.52 0.73
C TYR A 23 -6.20 -6.80 1.37
N GLU A 24 -7.04 -7.84 1.39
CA GLU A 24 -6.72 -9.15 1.97
C GLU A 24 -5.39 -9.72 1.47
N ARG A 25 -5.09 -9.53 0.17
CA ARG A 25 -3.83 -10.01 -0.44
C ARG A 25 -2.59 -9.31 0.14
N SER A 26 -2.68 -8.01 0.42
CA SER A 26 -1.59 -7.24 1.04
C SER A 26 -1.39 -7.67 2.49
N ILE A 27 -2.49 -7.78 3.25
CA ILE A 27 -2.47 -8.21 4.64
C ILE A 27 -1.85 -9.60 4.76
N LEU A 28 -2.27 -10.54 3.89
CA LEU A 28 -1.78 -11.92 3.90
C LEU A 28 -0.26 -11.99 3.68
N THR A 29 0.31 -11.06 2.91
CA THR A 29 1.75 -11.02 2.61
C THR A 29 2.60 -10.75 3.85
N ILE A 30 2.10 -9.98 4.81
CA ILE A 30 2.84 -9.60 6.03
C ILE A 30 2.30 -10.26 7.31
N LYS A 31 1.18 -10.99 7.22
CA LYS A 31 0.53 -11.65 8.36
C LYS A 31 1.48 -12.58 9.12
N ASP A 32 2.24 -13.38 8.39
CA ASP A 32 3.18 -14.32 9.00
C ASP A 32 4.34 -13.63 9.72
N LEU A 33 4.72 -12.43 9.27
CA LEU A 33 5.71 -11.58 9.92
C LEU A 33 5.12 -10.92 11.17
N ALA A 34 3.90 -10.39 11.08
CA ALA A 34 3.17 -9.83 12.22
C ALA A 34 3.03 -10.82 13.38
N ILE A 35 2.65 -12.07 13.08
CA ILE A 35 2.60 -13.15 14.07
C ILE A 35 3.98 -13.44 14.64
N GLY A 36 5.02 -13.48 13.79
CA GLY A 36 6.39 -13.78 14.20
C GLY A 36 7.04 -12.71 15.09
N LEU A 37 6.65 -11.44 14.90
CA LEU A 37 7.14 -10.29 15.67
C LEU A 37 6.22 -9.90 16.82
N ASN A 38 5.01 -10.47 16.90
CA ASN A 38 3.95 -10.08 17.83
C ASN A 38 3.58 -8.58 17.73
N ILE A 39 3.42 -8.10 16.49
CA ILE A 39 3.09 -6.71 16.16
C ILE A 39 1.76 -6.68 15.39
N GLU A 40 0.88 -5.75 15.74
CA GLU A 40 -0.37 -5.54 15.01
C GLU A 40 -0.14 -4.88 13.64
N ILE A 41 -0.99 -5.23 12.68
CA ILE A 41 -0.96 -4.60 11.35
C ILE A 41 -1.88 -3.38 11.36
N VAL A 42 -1.31 -2.21 11.08
CA VAL A 42 -2.07 -0.97 10.84
C VAL A 42 -2.54 -0.96 9.39
N LEU A 43 -3.84 -0.75 9.18
CA LEU A 43 -4.41 -0.62 7.83
C LEU A 43 -4.38 0.85 7.40
N GLU A 44 -3.85 1.11 6.21
CA GLU A 44 -3.79 2.43 5.59
C GLU A 44 -4.48 2.40 4.22
N GLU A 45 -5.57 3.15 4.10
CA GLU A 45 -6.40 3.22 2.90
C GLU A 45 -5.64 3.85 1.72
N ASP A 46 -4.75 4.79 2.01
CA ASP A 46 -3.94 5.48 1.01
C ASP A 46 -2.85 4.58 0.39
N LEU A 47 -2.63 3.37 0.94
CA LEU A 47 -1.74 2.35 0.37
C LEU A 47 -2.42 1.45 -0.67
N ARG A 48 -3.70 1.65 -0.98
CA ARG A 48 -4.37 0.93 -2.06
C ARG A 48 -3.68 1.19 -3.40
N GLU A 49 -3.65 0.19 -4.27
CA GLU A 49 -3.16 0.40 -5.63
C GLU A 49 -3.99 1.47 -6.34
N ARG A 50 -3.31 2.29 -7.13
CA ARG A 50 -3.99 3.29 -7.96
C ARG A 50 -4.99 2.62 -8.88
N GLN A 51 -6.24 3.07 -8.81
CA GLN A 51 -7.27 2.68 -9.76
C GLN A 51 -6.90 3.16 -11.17
N LEU A 52 -6.75 2.23 -12.11
CA LEU A 52 -6.37 2.54 -13.50
C LEU A 52 -7.58 2.78 -14.40
N VAL A 53 -8.71 2.15 -14.06
CA VAL A 53 -9.99 2.25 -14.78
C VAL A 53 -11.14 2.15 -13.79
N GLY A 54 -12.31 2.67 -14.18
CA GLY A 54 -13.53 2.60 -13.38
C GLY A 54 -13.88 1.16 -12.98
N GLU A 55 -14.53 1.02 -11.82
CA GLU A 55 -14.95 -0.29 -11.30
C GLU A 55 -15.85 -1.02 -12.32
N GLY A 56 -15.68 -2.33 -12.46
CA GLY A 56 -16.40 -3.14 -13.47
C GLY A 56 -15.85 -3.03 -14.90
N SER A 57 -14.82 -2.23 -15.14
CA SER A 57 -14.17 -2.15 -16.46
C SER A 57 -13.09 -3.23 -16.62
N VAL A 58 -13.22 -4.07 -17.65
CA VAL A 58 -12.16 -5.01 -18.05
C VAL A 58 -11.39 -4.39 -19.21
N ILE A 59 -10.07 -4.30 -19.06
CA ILE A 59 -9.18 -3.79 -20.11
C ILE A 59 -8.27 -4.88 -20.64
N THR A 60 -7.87 -4.76 -21.90
CA THR A 60 -6.89 -5.68 -22.48
C THR A 60 -5.49 -5.38 -21.96
N ARG A 61 -4.57 -6.34 -22.09
CA ARG A 61 -3.14 -6.14 -21.73
C ARG A 61 -2.51 -4.98 -22.50
N LYS A 62 -2.90 -4.76 -23.75
CA LYS A 62 -2.39 -3.67 -24.60
C LYS A 62 -2.83 -2.32 -24.04
N ASP A 63 -4.09 -2.21 -23.67
CA ASP A 63 -4.67 -0.98 -23.13
C ASP A 63 -4.10 -0.67 -21.74
N PHE A 64 -3.91 -1.69 -20.89
CA PHE A 64 -3.21 -1.55 -19.61
C PHE A 64 -1.81 -0.94 -19.78
N PHE A 65 -1.03 -1.45 -20.75
CA PHE A 65 0.31 -0.93 -21.01
C PHE A 65 0.27 0.53 -21.47
N LEU A 66 -0.68 0.88 -22.34
CA LEU A 66 -0.82 2.24 -22.85
C LEU A 66 -1.23 3.22 -21.74
N ILE A 67 -2.22 2.86 -20.92
CA ILE A 67 -2.66 3.66 -19.77
C ILE A 67 -1.51 3.88 -18.78
N ARG A 68 -0.71 2.84 -18.50
CA ARG A 68 0.44 2.95 -17.59
C ARG A 68 1.55 3.82 -18.16
N LYS A 69 1.84 3.70 -19.46
CA LYS A 69 2.80 4.56 -20.16
C LYS A 69 2.36 6.02 -20.11
N GLU A 70 1.08 6.28 -20.41
CA GLU A 70 0.52 7.63 -20.39
C GLU A 70 0.52 8.22 -18.98
N ASN A 71 0.10 7.46 -17.96
CA ASN A 71 0.15 7.90 -16.56
C ASN A 71 1.57 8.23 -16.11
N TYR A 72 2.55 7.37 -16.42
CA TYR A 72 3.94 7.60 -16.07
C TYR A 72 4.49 8.88 -16.72
N MET A 73 4.19 9.07 -18.01
CA MET A 73 4.63 10.24 -18.77
C MET A 73 3.90 11.53 -18.33
N LYS A 74 2.63 11.44 -17.91
CA LYS A 74 1.83 12.58 -17.45
C LYS A 74 2.24 13.08 -16.07
N THR A 75 2.53 12.20 -15.12
CA THR A 75 2.74 12.64 -13.73
C THR A 75 4.19 12.90 -13.40
N GLY A 76 5.16 12.21 -14.03
CA GLY A 76 6.62 12.39 -13.83
C GLY A 76 7.14 12.32 -12.38
N ILE A 77 6.25 12.18 -11.42
CA ILE A 77 6.41 12.39 -9.99
C ILE A 77 5.43 11.42 -9.32
N ILE A 78 5.92 10.64 -8.37
CA ILE A 78 5.09 9.91 -7.40
C ILE A 78 4.81 10.88 -6.26
N ARG A 79 3.64 11.54 -6.26
CA ARG A 79 3.18 12.32 -5.11
C ARG A 79 2.36 11.39 -4.21
N PHE A 80 2.87 11.16 -3.01
CA PHE A 80 2.09 10.59 -1.91
C PHE A 80 1.32 11.76 -1.28
N GLN A 81 0.07 11.99 -1.71
CA GLN A 81 -0.85 12.76 -0.89
C GLN A 81 -1.51 11.74 0.03
N ALA A 82 -1.02 11.66 1.27
CA ALA A 82 -1.83 11.11 2.34
C ALA A 82 -2.96 12.12 2.54
N GLU A 83 -4.18 11.79 2.15
CA GLU A 83 -5.36 12.62 2.47
C GLU A 83 -5.72 12.38 3.93
N SER A 84 -4.81 12.78 4.83
CA SER A 84 -5.10 12.79 6.24
C SER A 84 -6.11 13.91 6.49
N GLN A 85 -7.37 13.52 6.65
CA GLN A 85 -8.38 14.30 7.36
C GLN A 85 -7.96 14.41 8.84
N VAL A 86 -6.83 15.07 9.13
CA VAL A 86 -6.56 15.58 10.47
C VAL A 86 -7.52 16.73 10.67
N LYS A 87 -8.68 16.44 11.26
CA LYS A 87 -9.44 17.43 12.02
C LYS A 87 -8.52 18.00 13.09
N MET A 88 -7.85 19.11 12.78
CA MET A 88 -7.19 19.94 13.77
C MET A 88 -8.23 20.41 14.78
N HIS A 89 -8.31 19.73 15.92
CA HIS A 89 -8.87 20.31 17.12
C HIS A 89 -7.96 21.48 17.53
N LYS A 90 -8.37 22.71 17.23
CA LYS A 90 -7.85 23.88 17.94
C LYS A 90 -8.28 23.77 19.41
N ARG A 91 -7.38 23.28 20.28
CA ARG A 91 -7.41 23.63 21.72
C ARG A 91 -6.83 25.03 21.85
N GLY A 92 -7.56 25.87 22.58
CA GLY A 92 -7.54 27.33 22.44
C GLY A 92 -6.33 28.07 23.01
N GLN A 93 -6.35 29.36 22.70
CA GLN A 93 -6.38 30.44 23.69
C GLN A 93 -7.45 31.44 23.25
#